data_AF-A0A1I6LF03-F1
#
_entry.id   AF-A0A1I6LF03-F1
#
_cell.length_a   1.000
_cell.length_b   1.000
_cell.length_c   1.000
_cell.angle_alpha   90.00
_cell.angle_beta   90.00
_cell.angle_gamma   90.00
#
_symmetry.space_group_name_H-M   'P 1'
#
loop_
_entity.id
_entity.type
_entity.pdbx_description
1 polymer ?
#
loop_
_entity_poly.entity_id
_entity_poly.type
_entity_poly.pdbx_seq_one_letter_code
_entity_poly.pdbx_strand_id
1 'polypeptide(L)'
;MARPYIKGGTPTGSASLCRTCSHAQIMTGYRESEQITLCNYPGPSLVVPFVLYDCSNYYDKNRPSWKQMEELAITVSPGPPKSISGFRSGPGFAEPPVRIRVGPPDDDEDDD
;
A
#
# COMPACT_ATOMS: atom_id res chain seq x y z
N MET A 1 -12.38 -25.66 -7.95
CA MET A 1 -11.18 -25.73 -8.82
C MET A 1 -11.09 -27.14 -9.41
N ALA A 2 -10.99 -27.29 -10.73
CA ALA A 2 -10.97 -28.60 -11.40
C ALA A 2 -9.61 -29.30 -11.24
N ARG A 3 -9.61 -30.64 -11.17
CA ARG A 3 -8.39 -31.46 -11.09
C ARG A 3 -7.60 -31.35 -12.40
N PRO A 4 -6.32 -30.98 -12.39
CA PRO A 4 -5.52 -30.87 -13.60
C PRO A 4 -5.29 -32.26 -14.20
N TYR A 5 -5.40 -32.36 -15.53
CA TYR A 5 -5.16 -33.59 -16.26
C TYR A 5 -3.64 -33.78 -16.46
N ILE A 6 -3.05 -34.74 -15.78
CA ILE A 6 -1.60 -34.99 -15.78
C ILE A 6 -1.29 -36.09 -16.81
N LYS A 7 -0.50 -35.75 -17.84
CA LYS A 7 0.10 -36.72 -18.78
C LYS A 7 1.61 -36.79 -18.52
N GLY A 8 2.12 -37.98 -18.20
CA GLY A 8 3.56 -38.20 -18.00
C GLY A 8 4.20 -37.35 -16.90
N GLY A 9 3.44 -36.97 -15.87
CA GLY A 9 3.91 -36.11 -14.77
C GLY A 9 3.77 -34.60 -15.02
N THR A 10 3.42 -34.18 -16.24
CA THR A 10 3.17 -32.77 -16.56
C THR A 10 1.67 -32.51 -16.70
N PRO A 11 1.10 -31.54 -15.94
CA PRO A 11 -0.28 -31.14 -16.14
C PRO A 11 -0.46 -30.49 -17.52
N THR A 12 -1.31 -31.08 -18.35
CA THR A 12 -1.65 -30.61 -19.71
C THR A 12 -3.04 -29.99 -19.71
N GLY A 13 -3.15 -28.71 -20.10
CA GLY A 13 -4.43 -28.02 -20.33
C GLY A 13 -5.03 -27.27 -19.13
N SER A 14 -4.37 -27.25 -17.97
CA SER A 14 -4.79 -26.46 -16.80
C SER A 14 -3.83 -25.30 -16.53
N ALA A 15 -4.35 -24.16 -16.06
CA ALA A 15 -3.52 -23.06 -15.57
C ALA A 15 -2.52 -23.55 -14.50
N SER A 16 -1.31 -22.99 -14.48
CA SER A 16 -0.28 -23.40 -13.53
C SER A 16 -0.69 -23.07 -12.08
N LEU A 17 -0.58 -24.03 -11.17
CA LEU A 17 -0.81 -23.82 -9.73
C LEU A 17 0.22 -22.90 -9.08
N CYS A 18 1.29 -22.58 -9.79
CA CYS A 18 2.34 -21.69 -9.32
C CYS A 18 1.82 -20.29 -9.03
N ARG A 19 0.73 -19.84 -9.67
CA ARG A 19 0.06 -18.57 -9.32
C ARG A 19 -0.45 -18.51 -7.89
N THR A 20 -0.76 -19.66 -7.30
CA THR A 20 -1.28 -19.77 -5.92
C THR A 20 -0.26 -20.33 -4.95
N CYS A 21 0.98 -20.60 -5.39
CA CYS A 21 2.02 -21.14 -4.53
C CYS A 21 2.64 -20.02 -3.69
N SER A 22 2.78 -20.24 -2.38
CA SER A 22 3.37 -19.27 -1.45
C SER A 22 4.83 -18.95 -1.75
N HIS A 23 5.56 -19.88 -2.37
CA HIS A 23 6.97 -19.73 -2.72
C HIS A 23 7.19 -19.44 -4.21
N ALA A 24 6.12 -19.09 -4.95
CA ALA A 24 6.28 -18.76 -6.35
C ALA A 24 6.79 -17.32 -6.54
N GLN A 25 7.77 -17.20 -7.44
CA GLN A 25 8.24 -15.93 -7.94
C GLN A 25 7.73 -15.75 -9.37
N ILE A 26 6.90 -14.71 -9.57
CA ILE A 26 6.32 -14.36 -10.85
C ILE A 26 6.86 -12.99 -11.22
N MET A 27 7.49 -12.92 -12.39
CA MET A 27 8.11 -11.73 -12.92
C MET A 27 7.52 -11.47 -14.30
N THR A 28 6.87 -10.33 -14.47
CA THR A 28 6.18 -9.96 -15.72
C THR A 28 6.74 -8.64 -16.26
N GLY A 29 7.15 -8.66 -17.53
CA GLY A 29 7.64 -7.52 -18.30
C GLY A 29 6.56 -6.92 -19.18
N TYR A 30 6.87 -5.84 -19.88
CA TYR A 30 5.85 -5.05 -20.60
C TYR A 30 5.23 -5.78 -21.80
N ARG A 31 5.90 -6.80 -22.32
CA ARG A 31 5.36 -7.64 -23.40
C ARG A 31 4.69 -8.88 -22.83
N GLU A 32 3.64 -9.34 -23.50
CA GLU A 32 2.94 -10.60 -23.13
C GLU A 32 3.87 -11.83 -23.18
N SER A 33 4.92 -11.78 -24.02
CA SER A 33 5.94 -12.83 -24.09
C SER A 33 6.97 -12.77 -22.95
N GLU A 34 6.98 -11.72 -22.14
CA GLU A 34 7.95 -11.49 -21.08
C GLU A 34 7.36 -11.89 -19.73
N GLN A 35 7.21 -13.20 -19.49
CA GLN A 35 6.77 -13.71 -18.20
C GLN A 35 7.63 -14.89 -17.77
N ILE A 36 8.11 -14.83 -16.52
CA ILE A 36 8.85 -15.92 -15.87
C ILE A 36 8.09 -16.32 -14.61
N THR A 37 7.75 -17.60 -14.49
CA THR A 37 7.10 -18.17 -13.29
C THR A 37 7.99 -19.28 -12.73
N LEU A 38 8.49 -19.05 -11.52
CA LEU A 38 9.32 -20.00 -10.77
C LEU A 38 8.50 -20.51 -9.58
N CYS A 39 8.28 -21.82 -9.49
CA CYS A 39 7.40 -22.43 -8.49
C CYS A 39 8.14 -23.02 -7.27
N ASN A 40 9.46 -22.85 -7.25
CA ASN A 40 10.35 -23.28 -6.17
C ASN A 40 11.05 -22.02 -5.64
N TYR A 41 11.45 -22.03 -4.37
CA TYR A 41 12.26 -20.97 -3.78
C TYR A 41 13.56 -20.85 -4.59
N PRO A 42 13.71 -19.82 -5.44
CA PRO A 42 14.89 -19.74 -6.27
C PRO A 42 16.08 -19.40 -5.37
N GLY A 43 17.02 -20.34 -5.25
CA GLY A 43 18.39 -20.03 -4.82
C GLY A 43 18.99 -18.94 -5.72
N PRO A 44 20.04 -18.24 -5.26
CA PRO A 44 20.21 -16.80 -5.41
C PRO A 44 20.23 -16.26 -6.86
N SER A 45 19.74 -15.02 -6.98
CA SER A 45 19.89 -14.06 -8.10
C SER A 45 19.63 -14.62 -9.51
N LEU A 46 18.36 -14.71 -9.89
CA LEU A 46 17.99 -14.79 -11.30
C LEU A 46 18.21 -13.41 -11.96
N VAL A 47 19.10 -13.33 -12.94
CA VAL A 47 19.22 -12.14 -13.80
C VAL A 47 18.07 -12.16 -14.79
N VAL A 48 17.14 -11.22 -14.67
CA VAL A 48 16.02 -11.06 -15.59
C VAL A 48 16.50 -10.28 -16.81
N PRO A 49 16.35 -10.79 -18.04
CA PRO A 49 16.89 -10.16 -19.24
C PRO A 49 16.02 -9.02 -19.80
N PHE A 50 14.87 -8.73 -19.17
CA PHE A 50 13.90 -7.73 -19.61
C PHE A 50 13.46 -6.82 -18.45
N VAL A 51 12.89 -5.67 -18.80
CA VAL A 51 12.35 -4.71 -17.83
C VAL A 51 11.03 -5.22 -17.28
N LEU A 52 10.92 -5.28 -15.96
CA LEU A 52 9.72 -5.74 -15.25
C LEU A 52 8.77 -4.59 -14.94
N TYR A 53 7.47 -4.83 -15.07
CA TYR A 53 6.42 -3.95 -14.52
C TYR A 53 5.81 -4.54 -13.24
N ASP A 54 5.83 -5.86 -13.08
CA ASP A 54 5.29 -6.55 -11.91
C ASP A 54 6.21 -7.69 -11.48
N CYS A 55 6.43 -7.80 -10.18
CA CYS A 55 7.27 -8.84 -9.59
C CYS A 55 6.76 -9.17 -8.18
N SER A 56 6.41 -10.44 -7.95
CA SER A 56 5.89 -10.89 -6.65
C SER A 56 6.90 -10.80 -5.51
N ASN A 57 8.20 -10.76 -5.81
CA ASN A 57 9.29 -10.62 -4.85
C ASN A 57 10.00 -9.25 -5.00
N TYR A 58 9.28 -8.23 -5.46
CA TYR A 58 9.84 -6.89 -5.59
C TYR A 58 10.13 -6.28 -4.21
N TYR A 59 11.41 -6.05 -3.95
CA TYR A 59 11.85 -5.26 -2.79
C TYR A 59 12.26 -3.87 -3.25
N ASP A 60 11.40 -2.90 -3.01
CA ASP A 60 11.67 -1.49 -3.31
C ASP A 60 12.78 -0.96 -2.39
N LYS A 61 13.89 -0.53 -3.00
CA LYS A 61 15.04 0.06 -2.28
C LYS A 61 14.72 1.44 -1.73
N ASN A 62 13.76 2.14 -2.31
CA ASN A 62 13.34 3.46 -1.88
C ASN A 62 12.27 3.40 -0.77
N ARG A 63 11.74 2.20 -0.48
CA ARG A 63 10.78 2.03 0.60
C ARG A 63 11.50 2.17 1.95
N PRO A 64 11.16 3.16 2.77
CA PRO A 64 11.79 3.33 4.06
C PRO A 64 11.47 2.13 4.95
N SER A 65 12.46 1.72 5.74
CA SER A 65 12.26 0.75 6.81
C SER A 65 11.37 1.35 7.91
N TRP A 66 10.79 0.48 8.74
CA TRP A 66 9.99 0.91 9.89
C TRP A 66 10.72 1.93 10.78
N LYS A 67 12.00 1.67 11.08
CA LYS A 67 12.83 2.57 11.89
C LYS A 67 13.02 3.93 11.25
N GLN A 68 13.25 3.98 9.92
CA GLN A 68 13.38 5.24 9.19
C GLN A 68 12.07 6.03 9.17
N MET A 69 10.91 5.34 9.10
CA MET A 69 9.62 6.02 9.23
C MET A 69 9.40 6.55 10.64
N GLU A 70 9.80 5.81 11.67
CA GLU A 70 9.71 6.23 13.07
C GLU A 70 10.56 7.47 13.36
N GLU A 71 11.77 7.55 12.80
CA GLU A 71 12.66 8.73 12.91
C GLU A 71 12.07 9.97 12.21
N LEU A 72 11.32 9.79 11.12
CA LEU A 72 10.67 10.87 10.37
C LEU A 72 9.29 11.25 10.94
N ALA A 73 8.75 10.47 11.89
CA ALA A 73 7.40 10.66 12.37
C ALA A 73 7.30 11.96 13.20
N ILE A 74 6.28 12.76 12.91
CA ILE A 74 5.93 13.91 13.74
C ILE A 74 5.13 13.41 14.94
N THR A 75 5.73 13.49 16.12
CA THR A 75 5.04 13.16 17.38
C THR A 75 4.04 14.27 17.73
N VAL A 76 2.75 14.03 17.48
CA VAL A 76 1.69 14.95 17.88
C VAL A 76 1.31 14.67 19.33
N SER A 77 1.71 15.56 20.24
CA SER A 77 1.22 15.52 21.63
C SER A 77 -0.18 16.13 21.71
N PRO A 78 -1.16 15.51 22.40
CA PRO A 78 -2.46 16.10 22.67
C PRO A 78 -2.34 17.15 23.80
N GLY A 79 -1.59 18.22 23.54
CA GLY A 79 -1.54 19.38 24.41
C GLY A 79 -2.70 20.34 24.10
N PRO A 80 -3.06 21.26 25.02
CA PRO A 80 -4.01 22.32 24.72
C PRO A 80 -3.49 23.13 23.51
N PRO A 81 -4.37 23.48 22.54
CA PRO A 81 -3.95 24.19 21.34
C PRO A 81 -3.27 25.50 21.74
N LYS A 82 -2.02 25.69 21.28
CA LYS A 82 -1.30 26.96 21.46
C LYS A 82 -2.11 28.09 20.80
N SER A 83 -2.07 29.28 21.40
CA SER A 83 -2.76 30.46 20.89
C SER A 83 -2.44 30.67 19.42
N ILE A 84 -3.47 31.04 18.63
CA ILE A 84 -3.41 31.15 17.17
C ILE A 84 -2.40 32.22 16.77
N SER A 85 -1.13 31.84 16.66
CA SER A 85 -0.12 32.56 15.89
C SER A 85 -0.10 31.93 14.49
N GLY A 86 -1.22 32.08 13.78
CA GLY A 86 -1.39 31.57 12.42
C GLY A 86 -0.60 32.38 11.38
N PHE A 87 -0.68 31.96 10.12
CA PHE A 87 -0.25 32.75 8.98
C PHE A 87 -0.97 34.10 9.02
N ARG A 88 -0.21 35.21 9.05
CA ARG A 88 -0.80 36.55 8.95
C ARG A 88 -1.39 36.69 7.56
N SER A 89 -2.71 36.71 7.45
CA SER A 89 -3.36 37.14 6.24
C SER A 89 -2.98 38.59 5.98
N GLY A 90 -2.48 38.90 4.78
CA GLY A 90 -2.23 40.27 4.36
C GLY A 90 -3.51 41.12 4.42
N PRO A 91 -3.40 42.46 4.33
CA PRO A 91 -4.53 43.36 4.45
C PRO A 91 -5.61 43.00 3.41
N GLY A 92 -6.77 42.50 3.88
CA GLY A 92 -7.90 42.09 3.04
C GLY A 92 -8.70 40.87 3.50
N PHE A 93 -8.21 40.08 4.48
CA PHE A 93 -8.86 38.82 4.91
C PHE A 93 -9.19 38.79 6.41
N ALA A 94 -9.56 39.92 7.00
CA ALA A 94 -9.92 39.97 8.42
C ALA A 94 -11.40 39.58 8.61
N GLU A 95 -11.68 38.28 8.59
CA GLU A 95 -12.83 37.75 9.36
C GLU A 95 -12.29 36.92 10.52
N PRO A 96 -12.72 37.19 11.77
CA PRO A 96 -12.21 36.47 12.93
C PRO A 96 -12.63 34.98 12.85
N PRO A 97 -11.76 34.04 13.26
CA PRO A 97 -12.10 32.63 13.23
C PRO A 97 -13.29 32.35 14.15
N VAL A 98 -14.40 31.88 13.54
CA VAL A 98 -15.57 31.35 14.27
C VAL A 98 -15.11 30.13 15.07
N ARG A 99 -15.18 30.22 16.40
CA ARG A 99 -14.91 29.09 17.28
C ARG A 99 -16.08 28.12 17.22
N ILE A 100 -15.98 27.11 16.36
CA ILE A 100 -16.93 26.00 16.36
C ILE A 100 -16.64 25.14 17.60
N ARG A 101 -17.53 25.18 18.59
CA ARG A 101 -17.54 24.20 19.67
C ARG A 101 -18.32 22.99 19.18
N VAL A 102 -17.66 21.85 19.00
CA VAL A 102 -18.33 20.57 18.79
C VAL A 102 -18.70 20.04 20.18
N GLY A 103 -19.91 20.38 20.65
CA GLY A 103 -20.56 19.70 21.75
C GLY A 103 -21.40 18.54 21.23
N PRO A 104 -21.79 17.57 22.08
CA PRO A 104 -22.86 16.63 21.72
C PRO A 104 -24.13 17.43 21.33
N PRO A 105 -24.96 16.90 20.41
CA PRO A 105 -26.22 17.56 20.07
C PRO A 105 -27.04 17.76 21.35
N ASP A 106 -27.51 18.99 21.55
CA ASP A 106 -28.50 19.26 22.59
C ASP A 106 -29.78 18.50 22.17
N ASP A 107 -30.17 17.52 22.98
CA ASP A 107 -31.46 16.86 22.85
C ASP A 107 -32.52 17.91 23.22
N ASP A 108 -33.04 18.63 22.22
CA ASP A 108 -34.25 19.44 22.37
C ASP A 108 -35.41 18.48 22.64
N GLU A 109 -35.69 18.23 23.92
CA GLU A 109 -36.93 17.59 24.37
C GLU A 109 -38.10 18.49 23.97
N ASP A 110 -38.86 18.05 22.95
CA ASP A 110 -40.20 18.54 22.64
C ASP A 110 -41.10 18.31 23.88
N ASP A 111 -41.45 19.38 24.59
CA ASP A 111 -42.54 19.39 25.58
C ASP A 111 -43.59 20.45 25.19
N ASP A 112 -44.71 19.92 24.68
CA ASP A 112 -46.11 20.44 24.54
C ASP A 112 -46.39 21.92 24.18
#